data_AF-A0A2D8RQU3-F1
#
_entry.id   AF-A0A2D8RQU3-F1
#
_cell.length_a   1.000
_cell.length_b   1.000
_cell.length_c   1.000
_cell.angle_alpha   90.00
_cell.angle_beta   90.00
_cell.angle_gamma   90.00
#
_symmetry.space_group_name_H-M   'P 1'
#
loop_
_entity.id
_entity.type
_entity.pdbx_description
1 polymer ?
#
loop_
_entity_poly.entity_id
_entity_poly.type
_entity_poly.pdbx_seq_one_letter_code
_entity_poly.pdbx_strand_id
1 'polypeptide(L)'
;MSDTTEVSDIIEDATFDFTMGDSDHAISKLEAVVEAHPDSFEAWHALCEVHYSAKAYESALKAAERALSLRPDDLFINTSLSRIWLELGSKEKAEHFGAQAKVASWKEQLKNPEASQAGLDTGSP
;
A
#
# COMPACT_ATOMS: atom_id res chain seq x y z
N MET A 1 12.85 -17.38 -13.08
CA MET A 1 13.43 -16.18 -12.43
C MET A 1 13.25 -14.93 -13.29
N SER A 2 12.99 -15.05 -14.61
CA SER A 2 12.80 -13.89 -15.49
C SER A 2 11.47 -13.14 -15.28
N ASP A 3 10.37 -13.86 -15.05
CA ASP A 3 9.03 -13.23 -14.98
C ASP A 3 8.88 -12.30 -13.77
N THR A 4 9.51 -12.60 -12.64
CA THR A 4 9.42 -11.76 -11.43
C THR A 4 10.19 -10.45 -11.55
N THR A 5 11.33 -10.46 -12.25
CA THR A 5 12.09 -9.23 -12.53
C THR A 5 11.30 -8.33 -13.48
N GLU A 6 10.68 -8.89 -14.51
CA GLU A 6 9.84 -8.14 -15.44
C GLU A 6 8.64 -7.49 -14.76
N VAL A 7 7.99 -8.17 -13.81
CA VAL A 7 6.90 -7.59 -13.01
C VAL A 7 7.37 -6.42 -12.14
N SER A 8 8.53 -6.56 -11.49
CA SER A 8 9.09 -5.48 -10.66
C SER A 8 9.37 -4.23 -11.49
N ASP A 9 9.98 -4.42 -12.67
CA ASP A 9 10.32 -3.32 -13.58
C ASP A 9 9.05 -2.58 -14.05
N ILE A 10 7.96 -3.30 -14.36
CA ILE A 10 6.68 -2.68 -14.77
C ILE A 10 6.05 -1.89 -13.61
N ILE A 11 6.13 -2.41 -12.37
CA ILE A 11 5.59 -1.70 -11.18
C ILE A 11 6.39 -0.43 -10.90
N GLU A 12 7.72 -0.48 -11.03
CA GLU A 12 8.59 0.69 -10.87
C GLU A 12 8.30 1.76 -11.93
N ASP A 13 8.16 1.35 -13.19
CA ASP A 13 7.80 2.22 -14.31
C ASP A 13 6.40 2.84 -14.13
N ALA A 14 5.40 2.07 -13.69
CA ALA A 14 4.08 2.59 -13.37
C ALA A 14 4.11 3.58 -12.18
N THR A 15 4.95 3.31 -11.18
CA THR A 15 5.13 4.22 -10.05
C THR A 15 5.79 5.53 -10.50
N PHE A 16 6.75 5.45 -11.43
CA PHE A 16 7.36 6.63 -12.03
C PHE A 16 6.33 7.47 -12.80
N ASP A 17 5.54 6.85 -13.69
CA ASP A 17 4.45 7.54 -14.41
C ASP A 17 3.50 8.26 -13.45
N PHE A 18 3.11 7.57 -12.38
CA PHE A 18 2.27 8.15 -11.33
C PHE A 18 2.92 9.39 -10.70
N THR A 19 4.20 9.33 -10.35
CA THR A 19 4.94 10.48 -9.78
C THR A 19 5.04 11.65 -10.76
N MET A 20 5.03 11.37 -12.07
CA MET A 20 5.01 12.37 -13.13
C MET A 20 3.61 12.94 -13.41
N GLY A 21 2.59 12.48 -12.68
CA GLY A 21 1.20 12.91 -12.80
C GLY A 21 0.40 12.13 -13.85
N ASP A 22 0.99 11.15 -14.51
CA ASP A 22 0.36 10.32 -15.53
C ASP A 22 -0.31 9.10 -14.91
N SER A 23 -1.39 9.37 -14.15
CA SER A 23 -2.11 8.34 -13.40
C SER A 23 -2.79 7.31 -14.31
N ASP A 24 -3.21 7.70 -15.52
CA ASP A 24 -3.92 6.81 -16.45
C ASP A 24 -2.99 5.73 -17.02
N HIS A 25 -1.76 6.10 -17.39
CA HIS A 25 -0.75 5.13 -17.83
C HIS A 25 -0.30 4.22 -16.68
N ALA A 26 -0.11 4.78 -15.49
CA ALA A 26 0.22 3.99 -14.30
C ALA A 26 -0.86 2.93 -13.99
N ILE A 27 -2.14 3.31 -14.02
CA ILE A 27 -3.27 2.38 -13.84
C ILE A 27 -3.23 1.30 -14.91
N SER A 28 -3.10 1.66 -16.18
CA SER A 28 -3.11 0.71 -17.29
C SER A 28 -2.01 -0.35 -17.17
N LYS A 29 -0.80 0.06 -16.79
CA LYS A 29 0.33 -0.86 -16.57
C LYS A 29 0.04 -1.79 -15.38
N LEU A 30 -0.43 -1.24 -14.27
CA LEU A 30 -0.71 -2.00 -13.05
C LEU A 30 -1.88 -2.97 -13.22
N GLU A 31 -2.93 -2.60 -13.97
CA GLU A 31 -4.05 -3.49 -14.32
C GLU A 31 -3.57 -4.72 -15.09
N ALA A 32 -2.69 -4.54 -16.07
CA ALA A 32 -2.09 -5.66 -16.80
C ALA A 32 -1.25 -6.57 -15.88
N VAL A 33 -0.49 -5.99 -14.95
CA VAL A 33 0.29 -6.76 -13.98
C VAL A 33 -0.61 -7.57 -13.07
N VAL A 34 -1.67 -6.99 -12.52
CA VAL A 34 -2.53 -7.71 -11.57
C VAL A 34 -3.42 -8.76 -12.24
N GLU A 35 -3.68 -8.63 -13.55
CA GLU A 35 -4.34 -9.67 -14.35
C GLU A 35 -3.40 -10.87 -14.59
N ALA A 36 -2.14 -10.61 -14.93
CA ALA A 36 -1.13 -11.65 -15.16
C ALA A 36 -0.61 -12.28 -13.85
N HIS A 37 -0.51 -11.47 -12.78
CA HIS A 37 0.08 -11.82 -11.49
C HIS A 37 -0.85 -11.43 -10.34
N PRO A 38 -1.98 -12.15 -10.18
CA PRO A 38 -3.01 -11.82 -9.20
C PRO A 38 -2.57 -12.03 -7.74
N ASP A 39 -1.38 -12.58 -7.50
CA ASP A 39 -0.72 -12.79 -6.21
C ASP A 39 0.37 -11.75 -5.89
N SER A 40 0.62 -10.79 -6.80
CA SER A 40 1.57 -9.70 -6.59
C SER A 40 1.00 -8.64 -5.65
N PHE A 41 1.39 -8.70 -4.38
CA PHE A 41 0.98 -7.71 -3.38
C PHE A 41 1.40 -6.29 -3.79
N GLU A 42 2.64 -6.15 -4.27
CA GLU A 42 3.23 -4.88 -4.68
C GLU A 42 2.42 -4.21 -5.78
N ALA A 43 1.95 -4.98 -6.77
CA ALA A 43 1.11 -4.47 -7.86
C ALA A 43 -0.27 -4.01 -7.36
N TRP A 44 -0.93 -4.81 -6.51
CA TRP A 44 -2.23 -4.43 -5.93
C TRP A 44 -2.13 -3.20 -5.02
N HIS A 45 -1.05 -3.08 -4.24
CA HIS A 45 -0.82 -1.92 -3.39
C HIS A 45 -0.54 -0.66 -4.22
N ALA A 46 0.30 -0.75 -5.25
CA ALA A 46 0.54 0.37 -6.17
C ALA A 46 -0.77 0.81 -6.86
N LEU A 47 -1.57 -0.15 -7.38
CA LEU A 47 -2.85 0.15 -8.02
C LEU A 47 -3.84 0.85 -7.07
N CYS A 48 -3.86 0.42 -5.81
CA CYS A 48 -4.61 1.08 -4.74
C CYS A 48 -4.20 2.55 -4.56
N GLU A 49 -2.91 2.84 -4.39
CA GLU A 49 -2.44 4.22 -4.17
C GLU A 49 -2.70 5.13 -5.37
N VAL A 50 -2.53 4.62 -6.59
CA VAL A 50 -2.81 5.39 -7.81
C VAL A 50 -4.31 5.70 -7.92
N HIS A 51 -5.19 4.72 -7.71
CA HIS A 51 -6.64 4.98 -7.69
C HIS A 51 -7.06 5.93 -6.57
N TYR A 52 -6.46 5.81 -5.39
CA TYR A 52 -6.75 6.71 -4.28
C TYR A 52 -6.39 8.15 -4.64
N SER A 53 -5.22 8.37 -5.25
CA SER A 53 -4.78 9.69 -5.71
C SER A 53 -5.69 10.25 -6.82
N ALA A 54 -6.18 9.38 -7.70
CA ALA A 54 -7.19 9.72 -8.71
C ALA A 54 -8.60 9.97 -8.13
N LYS A 55 -8.76 9.87 -6.80
CA LYS A 55 -10.06 9.94 -6.08
C LYS A 55 -11.08 8.89 -6.52
N ALA A 56 -10.61 7.82 -7.16
CA ALA A 56 -11.42 6.66 -7.52
C ALA A 56 -11.50 5.70 -6.33
N TYR A 57 -12.14 6.15 -5.25
CA TYR A 57 -12.07 5.48 -3.94
C TYR A 57 -12.67 4.07 -3.94
N GLU A 58 -13.70 3.80 -4.74
CA GLU A 58 -14.26 2.45 -4.88
C GLU A 58 -13.30 1.50 -5.60
N SER A 59 -12.55 1.98 -6.59
CA SER A 59 -11.53 1.18 -7.27
C SER A 59 -10.31 0.97 -6.38
N ALA A 60 -9.89 2.00 -5.66
CA ALA A 60 -8.85 1.92 -4.65
C ALA A 60 -9.20 0.87 -3.58
N LEU A 61 -10.45 0.87 -3.11
CA LEU A 61 -10.93 -0.10 -2.13
C LEU A 61 -10.80 -1.54 -2.65
N LYS A 62 -11.22 -1.82 -3.88
CA LYS A 62 -11.12 -3.17 -4.47
C LYS A 62 -9.67 -3.65 -4.56
N ALA A 63 -8.78 -2.79 -5.03
CA ALA A 63 -7.34 -3.09 -5.09
C ALA A 63 -6.78 -3.33 -3.68
N ALA A 64 -7.19 -2.51 -2.71
CA ALA A 64 -6.75 -2.61 -1.32
C ALA A 64 -7.23 -3.90 -0.63
N GLU A 65 -8.49 -4.29 -0.85
CA GLU A 65 -9.04 -5.55 -0.35
C GLU A 65 -8.28 -6.76 -0.92
N ARG A 66 -7.86 -6.67 -2.18
CA ARG A 66 -7.07 -7.72 -2.80
C ARG A 66 -5.66 -7.81 -2.22
N ALA A 67 -4.97 -6.68 -2.05
CA ALA A 67 -3.68 -6.63 -1.35
C ALA A 67 -3.79 -7.12 0.10
N LEU A 68 -4.83 -6.73 0.84
CA LEU A 68 -5.10 -7.22 2.20
C LEU A 68 -5.27 -8.74 2.24
N SER A 69 -5.94 -9.33 1.25
CA SER A 69 -6.11 -10.79 1.18
C SER A 69 -4.77 -11.54 1.02
N LEU A 70 -3.75 -10.89 0.46
CA LEU A 70 -2.41 -11.45 0.29
C LEU A 70 -1.54 -11.22 1.53
N ARG A 71 -1.63 -10.04 2.15
CA ARG A 71 -0.90 -9.69 3.37
C ARG A 71 -1.82 -9.00 4.39
N PRO A 72 -2.55 -9.76 5.22
CA PRO A 72 -3.53 -9.20 6.17
C PRO A 72 -2.92 -8.31 7.26
N ASP A 73 -1.67 -8.59 7.63
CA ASP A 73 -0.92 -7.91 8.70
C ASP A 73 -0.01 -6.80 8.16
N ASP A 74 -0.13 -6.41 6.89
CA ASP A 74 0.71 -5.37 6.29
C ASP A 74 0.33 -3.97 6.76
N LEU A 75 1.32 -3.20 7.21
CA LEU A 75 1.13 -1.85 7.74
C LEU A 75 0.58 -0.88 6.69
N PHE A 76 1.10 -0.95 5.48
CA PHE A 76 0.78 0.00 4.41
C PHE A 76 -0.65 -0.20 3.96
N ILE A 77 -1.07 -1.45 3.71
CA ILE A 77 -2.43 -1.69 3.21
C ILE A 77 -3.52 -1.37 4.24
N ASN A 78 -3.27 -1.64 5.52
CA ASN A 78 -4.18 -1.24 6.59
C ASN A 78 -4.27 0.30 6.70
N THR A 79 -3.17 1.01 6.45
CA THR A 79 -3.17 2.48 6.40
C THR A 79 -3.97 3.00 5.20
N SER A 80 -3.79 2.41 4.01
CA SER A 80 -4.53 2.78 2.80
C SER A 80 -6.03 2.51 2.95
N LEU A 81 -6.43 1.35 3.47
CA LEU A 81 -7.84 1.04 3.78
C LEU A 81 -8.43 2.03 4.78
N SER A 82 -7.69 2.40 5.83
CA SER A 82 -8.13 3.43 6.77
C SER A 82 -8.42 4.76 6.05
N ARG A 83 -7.53 5.20 5.16
CA ARG A 83 -7.69 6.44 4.39
C ARG A 83 -8.88 6.35 3.42
N ILE A 84 -9.00 5.26 2.69
CA ILE A 84 -10.10 5.01 1.74
C ILE A 84 -11.45 5.05 2.45
N TRP A 85 -11.59 4.40 3.60
CA TRP A 85 -12.86 4.40 4.34
C TRP A 85 -13.23 5.76 4.93
N LEU A 86 -12.27 6.63 5.23
CA LEU A 86 -12.55 8.02 5.59
C LEU A 86 -13.15 8.78 4.40
N GLU A 87 -12.56 8.64 3.21
CA GLU A 87 -13.07 9.28 1.99
C GLU A 87 -14.47 8.77 1.60
N LEU A 88 -14.74 7.48 1.83
CA LEU A 88 -16.06 6.86 1.63
C LEU A 88 -17.06 7.16 2.76
N GLY A 89 -16.65 7.88 3.82
CA GLY A 89 -17.53 8.32 4.92
C GLY A 89 -17.79 7.28 6.01
N SER A 90 -17.13 6.12 5.99
CA SER A 90 -17.26 5.09 7.03
C SER A 90 -16.17 5.21 8.10
N LYS A 91 -16.41 6.08 9.08
CA LYS A 91 -15.47 6.31 10.19
C LYS A 91 -15.17 5.05 11.00
N GLU A 92 -16.18 4.19 11.21
CA GLU A 92 -16.02 2.93 11.95
C GLU A 92 -15.00 2.00 11.27
N LYS A 93 -15.12 1.81 9.95
CA LYS A 93 -14.17 1.00 9.19
C LYS A 93 -12.79 1.64 9.13
N ALA A 94 -12.74 2.96 8.99
CA ALA A 94 -11.47 3.67 9.03
C ALA A 94 -10.72 3.45 10.36
N GLU A 95 -11.42 3.57 11.49
CA GLU A 95 -10.84 3.33 12.81
C GLU A 95 -10.40 1.87 12.99
N HIS A 96 -11.17 0.92 12.46
CA HIS A 96 -10.80 -0.50 12.46
C HIS A 96 -9.45 -0.75 11.77
N PHE A 97 -9.32 -0.34 10.50
CA PHE A 97 -8.07 -0.55 9.74
C PHE A 97 -6.91 0.31 10.29
N GLY A 98 -7.19 1.52 10.78
CA GLY A 98 -6.19 2.35 11.45
C GLY A 98 -5.65 1.72 12.74
N ALA A 99 -6.50 0.98 13.48
CA ALA A 99 -6.05 0.20 14.64
C ALA A 99 -5.19 -0.99 14.22
N GLN A 100 -5.56 -1.70 13.14
CA GLN A 100 -4.76 -2.80 12.60
C GLN A 100 -3.38 -2.33 12.13
N ALA A 101 -3.30 -1.18 11.46
CA ALA A 101 -2.03 -0.56 11.07
C ALA A 101 -1.13 -0.30 12.29
N LYS A 102 -1.66 0.27 13.38
CA LYS A 102 -0.88 0.49 14.61
C LYS A 102 -0.36 -0.82 15.22
N VAL A 103 -1.20 -1.85 15.25
CA VAL A 103 -0.80 -3.18 15.73
C VAL A 103 0.31 -3.78 14.85
N ALA A 104 0.20 -3.66 13.53
CA ALA A 104 1.23 -4.10 12.59
C ALA A 104 2.57 -3.38 12.82
N SER A 105 2.53 -2.05 12.98
CA SER A 105 3.73 -1.25 13.28
C SER A 105 4.41 -1.68 14.58
N TRP A 106 3.65 -1.93 15.65
CA TRP A 106 4.22 -2.43 16.92
C TRP A 106 4.86 -3.82 16.77
N LYS A 107 4.21 -4.73 16.03
CA LYS A 107 4.77 -6.06 15.74
C LYS A 107 6.09 -5.95 14.98
N GLU A 108 6.22 -5.00 14.07
CA GLU A 108 7.44 -4.78 13.29
C GLU A 108 8.59 -4.23 14.15
N GLN A 109 8.31 -3.24 15.02
CA GLN A 109 9.30 -2.71 15.98
C GLN A 109 9.82 -3.78 16.95
N LEU A 110 8.97 -4.69 17.40
CA LEU A 110 9.39 -5.80 18.27
C LEU A 110 10.32 -6.79 17.55
N LYS A 111 10.13 -6.99 16.25
CA LYS A 111 11.02 -7.82 15.43
C LYS A 111 12.34 -7.10 15.12
N ASN A 112 12.33 -5.77 15.09
CA ASN A 112 13.50 -4.96 14.74
C ASN A 112 13.77 -3.85 15.78
N PRO A 113 14.19 -4.22 17.01
CA PRO A 113 14.24 -3.30 18.16
C PRO A 113 15.25 -2.14 18.02
N GLU A 114 16.27 -2.26 17.16
CA GLU A 114 17.26 -1.19 16.90
C GLU A 114 16.63 0.05 16.24
N ALA A 115 15.59 -0.13 15.40
CA ALA A 115 14.88 0.99 14.76
C ALA A 115 14.08 1.83 15.77
N SER A 116 13.73 1.26 16.93
CA SER A 116 12.93 1.94 17.96
C SER A 116 13.78 2.73 18.95
N GLN A 117 15.10 2.48 19.05
CA GLN A 117 16.01 3.18 19.96
C GLN A 117 16.66 4.42 19.33
N ALA A 118 16.74 4.51 18.00
CA ALA A 118 17.37 5.62 17.29
C ALA A 118 16.62 6.97 17.38
N GLY A 119 15.43 7.00 17.99
CA GLY A 119 14.61 8.20 18.18
C GLY A 119 14.71 8.87 19.56
N LEU A 120 15.48 8.32 20.50
CA LEU A 120 15.54 8.82 21.89
C LEU A 120 16.94 9.24 22.36
N ASP A 121 17.97 9.16 21.51
CA ASP A 121 19.34 9.53 21.87
C ASP A 121 19.87 10.72 21.04
N THR A 122 19.09 11.81 20.94
CA THR A 122 19.69 13.12 20.71
C THR A 122 20.03 13.69 22.09
N GLY A 123 21.25 13.42 22.51
CA GLY A 123 21.76 13.70 23.84
C GLY A 123 21.53 15.12 24.35
N SER A 124 21.36 15.20 25.66
CA SER A 124 21.73 16.32 26.52
C SER A 124 21.99 15.73 27.91
N PRO A 125 23.01 16.18 28.65
CA PRO A 125 23.55 17.54 28.68
C PRO A 125 24.95 17.73 28.08
#